data_AF-A0A1X7T3A3-F1
#
_entry.id   AF-A0A1X7T3A3-F1
#
_cell.length_a   1.000
_cell.length_b   1.000
_cell.length_c   1.000
_cell.angle_alpha   90.00
_cell.angle_beta   90.00
_cell.angle_gamma   90.00
#
_symmetry.space_group_name_H-M   'P 1'
#
loop_
_entity.id
_entity.type
_entity.pdbx_description
1 polymer ?
#
loop_
_entity_poly.entity_id
_entity_poly.type
_entity_poly.pdbx_seq_one_letter_code
_entity_poly.pdbx_strand_id
1 'polypeptide(L)'
;MLDSVRHGCLTDKTIDMLKSRVFKVSIQQKYEELKSEGTNPPTCLFSKVDACQKINELMLEGLKTEKIELACVDVADESGSTAKFDKQQKKIRETKGSTKQNSWFRNCIVFSSRL
;
A
#
# COMPACT_ATOMS: atom_id res chain seq x y z
N MET A 1 -23.49 15.12 5.88
CA MET A 1 -22.25 15.74 5.38
C MET A 1 -21.62 14.90 4.27
N LEU A 2 -21.05 13.72 4.54
CA LEU A 2 -20.47 12.87 3.49
C LEU A 2 -21.50 12.46 2.43
N ASP A 3 -22.76 12.28 2.84
CA ASP A 3 -23.87 12.05 1.93
C ASP A 3 -24.04 13.17 0.90
N SER A 4 -23.96 14.43 1.34
CA SER A 4 -24.04 15.61 0.49
C SER A 4 -22.85 15.71 -0.47
N VAL A 5 -21.64 15.36 0.01
CA VAL A 5 -20.42 15.26 -0.83
C VAL A 5 -20.62 14.22 -1.94
N ARG A 6 -21.19 13.05 -1.62
CA ARG A 6 -21.44 11.96 -2.57
C ARG A 6 -22.38 12.39 -3.71
N HIS A 7 -23.37 13.24 -3.41
CA HIS A 7 -24.33 13.75 -4.40
C HIS A 7 -23.90 15.05 -5.07
N GLY A 8 -22.69 15.57 -4.76
CA GLY A 8 -22.19 16.83 -5.31
C GLY A 8 -22.87 18.09 -4.77
N CYS A 9 -23.70 17.98 -3.71
CA CYS A 9 -24.38 19.10 -3.09
C CYS A 9 -23.54 19.65 -1.92
N LEU A 10 -22.54 20.48 -2.24
CA LEU A 10 -21.65 21.08 -1.25
C LEU A 10 -22.21 22.43 -0.78
N THR A 11 -22.55 22.52 0.51
CA THR A 11 -22.84 23.80 1.18
C THR A 11 -21.58 24.42 1.74
N ASP A 12 -21.56 25.74 1.95
CA ASP A 12 -20.41 26.46 2.54
C ASP A 12 -19.97 25.84 3.87
N LYS A 13 -20.94 25.47 4.73
CA LYS A 13 -20.69 24.75 5.99
C LYS A 13 -19.94 23.43 5.78
N THR A 14 -20.26 22.68 4.71
CA THR A 14 -19.58 21.42 4.40
C THR A 14 -18.16 21.68 3.92
N ILE A 15 -17.98 22.69 3.07
CA ILE A 15 -16.67 23.11 2.55
C ILE A 15 -15.76 23.55 3.71
N ASP A 16 -16.24 24.40 4.61
CA ASP A 16 -15.46 24.91 5.72
C ASP A 16 -15.05 23.82 6.70
N MET A 17 -15.95 22.86 6.96
CA MET A 17 -15.62 21.72 7.82
C MET A 17 -14.60 20.76 7.17
N LEU A 18 -14.61 20.62 5.85
CA LEU A 18 -13.56 19.87 5.15
C LEU A 18 -12.23 20.63 5.19
N LYS A 19 -12.25 21.95 4.90
CA LYS A 19 -11.07 22.81 4.95
C LYS A 19 -10.41 22.85 6.33
N SER A 20 -11.18 22.84 7.42
CA SER A 20 -10.61 22.81 8.78
C SER A 20 -9.89 21.50 9.12
N ARG A 21 -10.18 20.42 8.38
CA ARG A 21 -9.50 19.13 8.48
C ARG A 21 -8.32 18.99 7.52
N VAL A 22 -8.12 19.97 6.62
CA VAL A 22 -6.94 20.00 5.75
C VAL A 22 -5.76 20.52 6.56
N PHE A 23 -4.75 19.67 6.71
CA PHE A 23 -3.51 20.04 7.36
C PHE A 23 -2.57 20.76 6.39
N LYS A 24 -1.95 21.87 6.83
CA LYS A 24 -0.93 22.62 6.09
C LYS A 24 0.49 22.21 6.49
N VAL A 25 0.72 20.92 6.73
CA VAL A 25 2.03 20.38 7.09
C VAL A 25 2.43 19.30 6.09
N SER A 26 3.70 18.88 6.12
CA SER A 26 4.13 17.74 5.30
C SER A 26 3.44 16.45 5.75
N ILE A 27 3.22 15.53 4.80
CA ILE A 27 2.60 14.23 5.09
C ILE A 27 3.41 13.46 6.14
N GLN A 28 4.75 13.53 6.05
CA GLN A 28 5.66 12.88 7.00
C GLN A 28 5.47 13.38 8.43
N GLN A 29 5.45 14.71 8.62
CA GLN A 29 5.25 15.30 9.94
C GLN A 29 3.87 14.95 10.51
N LYS A 30 2.82 15.05 9.68
CA LYS A 30 1.46 14.71 10.12
C LYS A 30 1.34 13.23 10.49
N TYR A 31 2.03 12.37 9.75
CA TYR A 31 2.02 10.94 10.00
C TYR A 31 2.62 10.60 11.37
N GLU A 32 3.79 11.15 11.71
CA GLU A 32 4.41 10.91 13.02
C GLU A 32 3.59 11.52 14.17
N GLU A 33 2.97 12.68 13.96
CA GLU A 33 2.02 13.28 14.91
C GLU A 33 0.86 12.32 15.20
N LEU A 34 0.17 11.85 14.15
CA LEU A 34 -0.97 10.93 14.29
C LEU A 34 -0.58 9.56 14.87
N LYS A 35 0.63 9.08 14.55
CA LYS A 35 1.19 7.86 15.12
C LYS A 35 1.48 8.01 16.62
N SER A 36 1.83 9.22 17.08
CA SER A 36 2.03 9.51 18.51
C SER A 36 0.74 9.66 19.30
N GLU A 37 -0.37 10.06 18.65
CA GLU A 37 -1.68 10.24 19.28
C GLU A 37 -2.47 8.93 19.46
N GLY A 38 -2.18 7.89 18.67
CA GLY A 38 -2.97 6.66 18.60
C GLY A 38 -2.19 5.39 18.94
N THR A 39 -2.93 4.30 19.20
CA THR A 39 -2.35 2.96 19.40
C THR A 39 -2.04 2.24 18.08
N ASN A 40 -2.74 2.62 17.00
CA ASN A 40 -2.60 2.03 15.67
C ASN A 40 -1.97 3.02 14.69
N PRO A 41 -1.11 2.56 13.77
CA PRO A 41 -0.55 3.43 12.75
C PRO A 41 -1.66 4.01 11.86
N PRO A 42 -1.58 5.30 11.48
CA PRO A 42 -2.62 5.94 10.69
C PRO A 42 -2.62 5.38 9.26
N THR A 43 -3.81 5.30 8.66
CA THR A 43 -3.98 4.89 7.26
C THR A 43 -3.99 6.11 6.35
N CYS A 44 -3.15 6.09 5.31
CA CYS A 44 -3.06 7.16 4.33
C CYS A 44 -3.61 6.71 2.96
N LEU A 45 -4.43 7.56 2.33
CA LEU A 45 -4.96 7.32 0.98
C LEU A 45 -4.40 8.37 0.03
N PHE A 46 -3.88 7.93 -1.12
CA PHE A 46 -3.38 8.81 -2.16
C PHE A 46 -4.02 8.48 -3.50
N SER A 47 -4.16 9.49 -4.35
CA SER A 47 -4.72 9.34 -5.69
C SER A 47 -3.78 8.69 -6.69
N LYS A 48 -2.46 8.70 -6.43
CA LYS A 48 -1.43 8.17 -7.33
C LYS A 48 -0.54 7.15 -6.63
N VAL A 49 -0.12 6.16 -7.41
CA VAL A 49 0.72 5.05 -6.93
C VAL A 49 2.12 5.52 -6.50
N ASP A 50 2.71 6.51 -7.18
CA ASP A 50 4.03 7.05 -6.84
C ASP A 50 4.04 7.71 -5.46
N ALA A 51 2.96 8.40 -5.10
CA ALA A 51 2.78 8.98 -3.77
C ALA A 51 2.62 7.89 -2.70
N CYS A 52 1.82 6.85 -2.98
CA CYS A 52 1.70 5.69 -2.09
C CYS A 52 3.05 5.02 -1.87
N GLN A 53 3.82 4.78 -2.94
CA GLN A 53 5.11 4.11 -2.87
C GLN A 53 6.09 4.86 -1.96
N LYS A 54 6.26 6.17 -2.17
CA LYS A 54 7.16 7.01 -1.36
C LYS A 54 6.83 6.96 0.13
N ILE A 55 5.54 7.00 0.46
CA ILE A 55 5.10 6.97 1.85
C ILE A 55 5.26 5.56 2.44
N ASN A 56 4.95 4.51 1.68
CA ASN A 56 5.13 3.13 2.15
C ASN A 56 6.60 2.80 2.41
N GLU A 57 7.51 3.25 1.53
CA GLU A 57 8.97 3.09 1.71
C GLU A 57 9.44 3.80 2.99
N LEU A 58 8.99 5.04 3.22
CA LEU A 58 9.30 5.78 4.42
C LEU A 58 8.76 5.12 5.69
N MET A 59 7.52 4.62 5.66
CA MET A 59 6.94 3.89 6.78
C MET A 59 7.74 2.61 7.08
N LEU A 60 8.15 1.89 6.03
CA LEU A 60 8.95 0.67 6.14
C LEU A 60 10.35 0.95 6.72
N GLU A 61 10.99 2.06 6.34
CA GLU A 61 12.26 2.52 6.92
C GLU A 61 12.16 2.85 8.41
N GLY A 62 11.02 3.35 8.87
CA GLY A 62 10.78 3.63 10.29
C GLY A 62 10.62 2.38 11.17
N LEU A 63 10.50 1.18 10.58
CA LEU A 63 10.41 -0.08 11.32
C LEU A 63 11.81 -0.59 11.67
N LYS A 64 12.03 -0.95 12.94
CA LYS A 64 13.30 -1.49 13.44
C LYS A 64 13.53 -2.97 13.07
N THR A 65 12.95 -3.44 11.99
CA THR A 65 12.96 -4.85 11.56
C THR A 65 13.87 -5.04 10.35
N GLU A 66 14.40 -6.25 10.19
CA GLU A 66 15.14 -6.61 8.98
C GLU A 66 14.23 -6.51 7.75
N LYS A 67 14.73 -5.86 6.70
CA LYS A 67 14.01 -5.75 5.43
C LYS A 67 14.29 -7.00 4.60
N ILE A 68 13.23 -7.67 4.18
CA ILE A 68 13.32 -8.80 3.24
C ILE A 68 13.02 -8.28 1.85
N GLU A 69 14.01 -8.35 0.96
CA GLU A 69 13.82 -8.01 -0.45
C GLU A 69 13.32 -9.24 -1.22
N LEU A 70 12.15 -9.10 -1.84
CA LEU A 70 11.59 -10.12 -2.71
C LEU A 70 11.71 -9.64 -4.16
N ALA A 71 12.54 -10.32 -4.94
CA ALA A 71 12.65 -10.04 -6.37
C ALA A 71 11.41 -10.58 -7.10
N CYS A 72 10.87 -9.77 -8.01
CA CYS A 72 9.86 -10.25 -8.94
C CYS A 72 10.53 -11.22 -9.92
N VAL A 73 10.07 -12.47 -9.93
CA VAL A 73 10.47 -13.48 -10.91
C VAL A 73 9.28 -13.63 -11.86
N ASP A 74 9.44 -13.21 -13.11
CA ASP A 74 8.40 -13.24 -14.16
C ASP A 74 8.05 -14.68 -14.62
N VAL A 75 8.26 -15.69 -13.78
CA VAL A 75 7.82 -17.06 -14.06
C VAL A 75 6.34 -17.14 -13.72
N ALA A 76 5.51 -16.63 -14.62
CA ALA A 76 4.17 -17.16 -14.76
C ALA A 76 4.34 -18.61 -15.23
N ASP A 77 3.88 -19.57 -14.45
CA ASP A 77 3.66 -20.91 -14.98
C ASP A 77 2.66 -20.75 -16.13
N GLU A 78 3.09 -21.00 -17.37
CA GLU A 78 2.23 -20.99 -18.56
C GLU A 78 1.08 -22.02 -18.46
N SER A 79 1.06 -22.84 -17.40
CA SER A 79 -0.14 -23.55 -16.98
C SER A 79 -1.20 -22.56 -16.46
N GLY A 80 -1.89 -21.90 -17.40
CA GLY A 80 -3.20 -21.28 -17.21
C GLY A 80 -4.27 -22.32 -16.88
N SER A 81 -4.00 -23.20 -15.91
CA SER A 81 -4.90 -24.23 -15.44
C SER A 81 -5.69 -23.66 -14.27
N THR A 82 -7.02 -23.66 -14.39
CA THR A 82 -7.96 -23.47 -13.28
C THR A 82 -7.90 -24.62 -12.26
N ALA A 83 -6.73 -25.23 -12.06
CA ALA A 83 -6.54 -26.34 -11.16
C ALA A 83 -6.66 -25.86 -9.72
N LYS A 84 -7.65 -26.42 -9.02
CA LYS A 84 -7.92 -26.20 -7.60
C LYS A 84 -6.61 -26.32 -6.82
N PHE A 85 -6.27 -25.27 -6.07
CA PHE A 85 -5.06 -25.22 -5.24
C PHE A 85 -5.11 -26.36 -4.21
N ASP A 86 -4.30 -27.39 -4.41
CA ASP A 86 -4.05 -28.41 -3.39
C ASP A 86 -2.74 -28.06 -2.67
N LYS A 87 -2.86 -27.87 -1.34
CA LYS A 87 -1.85 -27.24 -0.50
C LYS A 87 -0.75 -28.24 -0.16
N GLN A 88 0.27 -28.36 -1.00
CA GLN A 88 1.53 -29.01 -0.62
C GLN A 88 2.72 -28.08 -0.86
N GLN A 89 3.36 -27.68 0.25
CA GLN A 89 4.53 -26.81 0.27
C GLN A 89 5.71 -27.50 -0.42
N LYS A 90 6.29 -26.87 -1.45
CA LYS A 90 7.54 -27.34 -2.06
C LYS A 90 8.59 -26.23 -2.10
N LYS A 91 9.78 -26.61 -1.63
CA LYS A 91 11.01 -25.86 -1.39
C LYS A 91 11.55 -25.24 -2.69
N ILE A 92 11.71 -23.92 -2.73
CA ILE A 92 12.21 -23.18 -3.91
C ILE A 92 13.71 -23.44 -4.07
N ARG A 93 14.11 -23.96 -5.25
CA ARG A 93 15.51 -24.04 -5.70
C ARG A 93 15.81 -22.86 -6.61
N GLU A 94 16.94 -22.22 -6.35
CA GLU A 94 17.53 -21.16 -7.15
C GLU A 94 17.77 -21.61 -8.60
N THR A 95 17.37 -20.81 -9.58
CA THR A 95 18.00 -20.87 -10.91
C THR A 95 18.00 -19.51 -11.59
N LYS A 96 19.11 -19.26 -12.30
CA LYS A 96 19.59 -18.00 -12.85
C LYS A 96 18.92 -17.64 -14.19
N GLY A 97 18.69 -16.34 -14.40
CA GLY A 97 19.03 -15.68 -15.67
C GLY A 97 17.87 -15.20 -16.57
N SER A 98 18.09 -13.99 -17.10
CA SER A 98 17.52 -13.36 -18.30
C SER A 98 16.43 -12.29 -18.12
N THR A 99 16.73 -11.13 -18.69
CA THR A 99 16.17 -9.80 -18.46
C THR A 99 15.06 -9.46 -19.46
N LYS A 100 13.86 -9.10 -18.99
CA LYS A 100 12.98 -8.11 -19.64
C LYS A 100 11.88 -7.67 -18.65
N GLN A 101 11.92 -6.39 -18.28
CA GLN A 101 11.09 -5.79 -17.24
C GLN A 101 9.64 -5.60 -17.71
N ASN A 102 8.68 -6.11 -16.93
CA ASN A 102 7.27 -5.78 -17.06
C ASN A 102 6.87 -4.91 -15.86
N SER A 103 6.55 -3.64 -16.08
CA SER A 103 6.30 -2.64 -15.03
C SER A 103 5.05 -2.88 -14.17
N TRP A 104 4.31 -3.98 -14.42
CA TRP A 104 3.00 -4.21 -13.83
C TRP A 104 3.03 -5.02 -12.53
N PHE A 105 4.10 -5.79 -12.28
CA PHE A 105 4.16 -6.72 -11.14
C PHE A 105 4.82 -6.16 -9.88
N ARG A 106 5.22 -4.89 -9.85
CA ARG A 106 6.01 -4.34 -8.73
C ARG A 106 5.27 -4.15 -7.40
N ASN A 107 3.95 -4.37 -7.31
CA ASN A 107 3.19 -3.90 -6.15
C ASN A 107 2.15 -4.88 -5.57
N CYS A 108 2.52 -6.15 -5.40
CA CYS A 108 1.77 -7.03 -4.50
C CYS A 108 2.47 -7.12 -3.13
N ILE A 109 2.27 -6.11 -2.28
CA ILE A 109 2.46 -6.30 -0.83
C ILE A 109 1.15 -6.90 -0.29
N VAL A 110 1.10 -8.23 -0.20
CA VAL A 110 0.01 -8.93 0.46
C VAL A 110 0.32 -8.98 1.96
N PHE A 111 -0.26 -8.06 2.74
CA PHE A 111 -0.32 -8.23 4.19
C PHE A 111 -1.33 -9.32 4.52
N SER A 112 -0.84 -10.55 4.76
CA SER A 112 -1.63 -11.58 5.44
C SER A 112 -1.48 -11.37 6.94
N SER A 113 -2.33 -10.53 7.52
CA SER A 113 -2.55 -10.55 8.97
C SER A 113 -3.44 -11.75 9.27
N ARG A 114 -2.86 -12.82 9.81
CA ARG A 114 -3.65 -13.86 10.48
C ARG A 114 -4.26 -13.23 11.72
N LEU A 115 -5.59 -13.20 11.75
CA LEU A 115 -6.43 -13.05 12.94
C LEU A 115 -6.07 -14.10 13.99
#